data_AF-A0A093BNB8-F1
#
_entry.id   AF-A0A093BNB8-F1
#
_cell.length_a   1.000
_cell.length_b   1.000
_cell.length_c   1.000
_cell.angle_alpha   90.00
_cell.angle_beta   90.00
_cell.angle_gamma   90.00
#
_symmetry.space_group_name_H-M   'P 1'
#
loop_
_entity.id
_entity.type
_entity.pdbx_description
1 polymer ?
#
loop_
_entity_poly.entity_id
_entity_poly.type
_entity_poly.pdbx_seq_one_letter_code
_entity_poly.pdbx_strand_id
1 'polypeptide(L)'
;HFTTLHTSLCHLLSCSVSQSSPQLLRESPEPQKATKGKEIWLAFQDVASLLTNLLSQLETFMFSRQCPFPHVFRAGAIFIPIHVVKEKLFPKLPGASVDQVLQEHKVELRPTTLSEERHLRDLELKSCTSRMLKLLALKQLRDIYPDLLTLHWHSSIRQQLG
;
A
#
# COMPACT_ATOMS: atom_id res chain seq x y z
N HIS A 1 -8.20 -11.16 -8.18
CA HIS A 1 -6.92 -11.86 -7.89
C HIS A 1 -6.00 -11.01 -7.02
N PHE A 2 -5.60 -9.80 -7.46
CA PHE A 2 -4.71 -8.92 -6.66
C PHE A 2 -5.25 -8.62 -5.26
N THR A 3 -6.49 -8.13 -5.14
CA THR A 3 -7.10 -7.79 -3.84
C THR A 3 -7.10 -8.98 -2.89
N THR A 4 -7.36 -10.19 -3.40
CA THR A 4 -7.30 -11.42 -2.61
C THR A 4 -5.90 -11.65 -2.04
N LEU A 5 -4.84 -11.56 -2.85
CA LEU A 5 -3.46 -11.68 -2.37
C LEU A 5 -3.10 -10.61 -1.35
N HIS A 6 -3.47 -9.36 -1.64
CA HIS A 6 -3.25 -8.26 -0.71
C HIS A 6 -3.93 -8.53 0.64
N THR A 7 -5.20 -8.95 0.64
CA THR A 7 -5.94 -9.27 1.87
C THR A 7 -5.33 -10.46 2.60
N SER A 8 -4.93 -11.52 1.90
CA SER A 8 -4.24 -12.67 2.49
C SER A 8 -2.92 -12.26 3.15
N LEU A 9 -2.12 -11.41 2.49
CA LEU A 9 -0.86 -10.92 3.02
C LEU A 9 -1.07 -10.05 4.28
N CYS A 10 -2.01 -9.11 4.23
CA CYS A 10 -2.38 -8.29 5.38
C CYS A 10 -2.91 -9.14 6.55
N HIS A 11 -3.68 -10.19 6.26
CA HIS A 11 -4.17 -11.13 7.26
C HIS A 11 -3.04 -11.92 7.91
N LEU A 12 -2.10 -12.47 7.12
CA LEU A 12 -0.94 -13.20 7.65
C LEU A 12 -0.06 -12.32 8.52
N LEU A 13 0.16 -11.07 8.13
CA LEU A 13 0.90 -10.10 8.94
C LEU A 13 0.18 -9.79 10.26
N SER A 14 -1.15 -9.66 10.25
CA SER A 14 -1.89 -9.47 11.50
C SER A 14 -1.87 -10.73 12.38
N CYS A 15 -1.97 -11.93 11.79
CA CYS A 15 -1.86 -13.19 12.53
C CYS A 15 -0.48 -13.39 13.16
N SER A 16 0.60 -13.02 12.45
CA SER A 16 1.95 -13.15 12.98
C SER A 16 2.15 -12.29 14.23
N VAL A 17 1.52 -11.11 14.29
CA VAL A 17 1.49 -10.28 15.50
C VAL A 17 0.74 -10.98 16.63
N SER A 18 -0.47 -11.50 16.38
CA SER A 18 -1.28 -12.16 17.43
C SER A 18 -0.62 -13.43 17.99
N GLN A 19 0.20 -14.11 17.20
CA GLN A 19 0.93 -15.33 17.60
C GLN A 19 2.29 -15.02 18.24
N SER A 20 2.79 -13.79 18.13
CA SER A 20 4.07 -13.37 18.70
C SER A 20 3.93 -13.06 20.19
N SER A 21 5.00 -13.29 20.96
CA SER A 21 5.02 -12.91 22.36
C SER A 21 5.05 -11.38 22.52
N PRO A 22 4.41 -10.81 23.55
CA PRO A 22 4.40 -9.36 23.77
C PRO A 22 5.80 -8.78 24.03
N GLN A 23 6.75 -9.62 24.48
CA GLN A 23 8.17 -9.24 24.62
C GLN A 23 8.81 -8.99 23.25
N LEU A 24 8.66 -9.93 22.31
CA LEU A 24 9.16 -9.81 20.94
C LEU A 24 8.53 -8.59 20.23
N LEU A 25 7.24 -8.35 20.45
CA LEU A 25 6.54 -7.21 19.89
C LEU A 25 7.01 -5.84 20.44
N ARG A 26 7.39 -5.78 21.73
CA ARG A 26 7.94 -4.56 22.35
C ARG A 26 9.39 -4.29 21.94
N GLU A 27 10.15 -5.34 21.64
CA GLU A 27 11.50 -5.23 21.10
C GLU A 27 11.51 -4.88 19.60
N SER A 28 10.36 -4.99 18.93
CA SER A 28 10.23 -4.57 17.55
C SER A 28 10.43 -3.04 17.44
N PRO A 29 11.35 -2.58 16.58
CA PRO A 29 11.69 -1.16 16.48
C PRO A 29 10.50 -0.31 16.05
N GLU A 30 10.46 0.94 16.49
CA GLU A 30 9.45 1.89 16.07
C GLU A 30 9.41 2.06 14.54
N PRO A 31 8.24 2.42 13.95
CA PRO A 31 8.07 2.52 12.50
C PRO A 31 9.06 3.47 11.80
N GLN A 32 9.72 4.37 12.54
CA GLN A 32 10.77 5.26 12.05
C GLN A 32 12.08 4.53 11.67
N LYS A 33 12.26 3.26 12.09
CA LYS A 33 13.36 2.38 11.70
C LYS A 33 12.84 1.24 10.80
N ALA A 34 12.23 1.61 9.67
CA ALA A 34 11.56 0.72 8.72
C ALA A 34 12.39 -0.53 8.31
N THR A 35 13.73 -0.41 8.28
CA THR A 35 14.63 -1.48 7.84
C THR A 35 14.54 -2.74 8.71
N LYS A 36 14.44 -2.60 10.04
CA LYS A 36 14.42 -3.75 10.95
C LYS A 36 13.04 -4.41 11.05
N GLY A 37 11.95 -3.63 10.99
CA GLY A 37 10.59 -4.18 10.97
C GLY A 37 10.37 -5.08 9.76
N LYS A 38 10.86 -4.64 8.58
CA LYS A 38 10.81 -5.40 7.33
C LYS A 38 11.47 -6.77 7.42
N GLU A 39 12.66 -6.86 8.00
CA GLU A 39 13.38 -8.14 8.18
C GLU A 39 12.61 -9.11 9.06
N ILE A 40 11.98 -8.62 10.14
CA ILE A 40 11.22 -9.45 11.07
C ILE A 40 10.03 -10.08 10.38
N TRP A 41 9.19 -9.28 9.71
CA TRP A 41 7.97 -9.84 9.15
C TRP A 41 8.21 -10.65 7.87
N LEU A 42 9.31 -10.38 7.14
CA LEU A 42 9.72 -11.22 6.01
C LEU A 42 10.17 -12.62 6.44
N ALA A 43 10.60 -12.79 7.70
CA ALA A 43 10.98 -14.10 8.23
C ALA A 43 9.78 -15.00 8.55
N PHE A 44 8.55 -14.45 8.58
CA PHE A 44 7.36 -15.28 8.76
C PHE A 44 7.08 -16.11 7.50
N GLN A 45 6.65 -17.35 7.72
CA GLN A 45 6.37 -18.30 6.66
C GLN A 45 5.38 -17.72 5.64
N ASP A 46 5.64 -17.98 4.35
CA ASP A 46 4.83 -17.57 3.18
C ASP A 46 4.70 -16.06 2.92
N VAL A 47 5.13 -15.20 3.84
CA VAL A 47 5.01 -13.74 3.68
C VAL A 47 5.90 -13.24 2.54
N ALA A 48 7.14 -13.70 2.46
CA ALA A 48 8.07 -13.31 1.40
C ALA A 48 7.58 -13.76 0.01
N SER A 49 7.07 -14.98 -0.13
CA SER A 49 6.59 -15.52 -1.40
C SER A 49 5.32 -14.81 -1.88
N LEU A 50 4.38 -14.53 -0.97
CA LEU A 50 3.17 -13.77 -1.27
C LEU A 50 3.48 -12.33 -1.65
N LEU A 51 4.43 -11.68 -0.97
CA LEU A 51 4.90 -10.35 -1.35
C LEU A 51 5.48 -10.36 -2.76
N THR A 52 6.36 -11.30 -3.08
CA THR A 52 6.95 -11.41 -4.43
C THR A 52 5.87 -11.60 -5.50
N ASN A 53 4.87 -12.46 -5.26
CA ASN A 53 3.75 -12.65 -6.18
C ASN A 53 2.94 -11.37 -6.36
N LEU A 54 2.65 -10.66 -5.26
CA LEU A 54 1.93 -9.39 -5.29
C LEU A 54 2.68 -8.34 -6.11
N LEU A 55 3.99 -8.18 -5.89
CA LEU A 55 4.82 -7.23 -6.63
C LEU A 55 4.92 -7.60 -8.12
N SER A 56 4.98 -8.90 -8.44
CA SER A 56 4.96 -9.39 -9.81
C SER A 56 3.63 -9.09 -10.53
N GLN A 57 2.51 -9.11 -9.81
CA GLN A 57 1.22 -8.68 -10.39
C GLN A 57 1.19 -7.19 -10.69
N LEU A 58 1.71 -6.32 -9.81
CA LEU A 58 1.84 -4.89 -10.10
C LEU A 58 2.70 -4.65 -11.35
N GLU A 59 3.79 -5.40 -11.49
CA GLU A 59 4.64 -5.37 -12.68
C GLU A 59 3.92 -5.83 -13.94
N THR A 60 3.13 -6.90 -13.83
CA THR A 60 2.31 -7.41 -14.93
C THR A 60 1.28 -6.38 -15.37
N PHE A 61 0.63 -5.67 -14.45
CA PHE A 61 -0.32 -4.59 -14.79
C PHE A 61 0.35 -3.43 -15.52
N MET A 62 1.59 -3.08 -15.17
CA MET A 62 2.36 -2.06 -15.90
C MET A 62 2.68 -2.51 -17.32
N PHE A 63 3.07 -3.76 -17.52
CA PHE A 63 3.43 -4.30 -18.83
C PHE A 63 2.22 -4.53 -19.73
N SER A 64 1.18 -5.18 -19.22
CA SER A 64 -0.05 -5.52 -19.98
C SER A 64 -1.01 -4.35 -20.12
N ARG A 65 -0.80 -3.27 -19.36
CA ARG A 65 -1.70 -2.12 -19.22
C ARG A 65 -3.08 -2.46 -18.68
N GLN A 66 -3.24 -3.64 -18.07
CA GLN A 66 -4.50 -4.10 -17.46
C GLN A 66 -4.45 -3.83 -15.95
N CYS A 67 -4.67 -2.57 -15.57
CA CYS A 67 -4.72 -2.20 -14.15
C CYS A 67 -6.12 -2.49 -13.58
N PRO A 68 -6.24 -3.25 -12.47
CA PRO A 68 -7.54 -3.60 -11.88
C PRO A 68 -8.15 -2.45 -11.06
N PHE A 69 -7.46 -1.32 -10.93
CA PHE A 69 -7.90 -0.15 -10.16
C PHE A 69 -8.43 0.94 -11.09
N PRO A 70 -9.27 1.87 -10.60
CA PRO A 70 -9.48 3.15 -11.28
C PRO A 70 -8.13 3.82 -11.53
N HIS A 71 -7.87 4.16 -12.79
CA HIS A 71 -6.55 4.64 -13.20
C HIS A 71 -6.63 5.61 -14.37
N VAL A 72 -5.54 6.31 -14.61
CA VAL A 72 -5.30 7.17 -15.76
C VAL A 72 -4.04 6.69 -16.46
N PHE A 73 -4.06 6.65 -17.79
CA PHE A 73 -2.86 6.41 -18.59
C PHE A 73 -2.32 7.74 -19.11
N ARG A 74 -1.09 8.09 -18.75
CA ARG A 74 -0.45 9.36 -19.14
C ARG A 74 1.02 9.12 -19.47
N ALA A 75 1.46 9.62 -20.62
CA ALA A 75 2.87 9.56 -21.05
C ALA A 75 3.48 8.14 -20.95
N GLY A 76 2.73 7.11 -21.33
CA GLY A 76 3.20 5.72 -21.30
C GLY A 76 3.14 5.04 -19.94
N ALA A 77 2.69 5.72 -18.89
CA ALA A 77 2.63 5.22 -17.52
C ALA A 77 1.20 5.15 -16.98
N ILE A 78 0.97 4.19 -16.07
CA ILE A 78 -0.29 4.03 -15.35
C ILE A 78 -0.20 4.80 -14.04
N PHE A 79 -1.20 5.62 -13.78
CA PHE A 79 -1.38 6.35 -12.54
C PHE A 79 -2.67 5.94 -11.87
N ILE A 80 -2.63 5.73 -10.56
CA ILE A 80 -3.80 5.46 -9.73
C ILE A 80 -4.04 6.63 -8.78
N PRO A 81 -5.29 6.95 -8.45
CA PRO A 81 -5.59 7.92 -7.39
C PRO A 81 -5.06 7.47 -6.03
N ILE A 82 -4.56 8.40 -5.23
CA ILE A 82 -4.08 8.11 -3.87
C ILE A 82 -5.18 7.52 -2.97
N HIS A 83 -6.45 7.81 -3.29
CA HIS A 83 -7.61 7.13 -2.69
C HIS A 83 -7.49 5.60 -2.72
N VAL A 84 -7.01 5.01 -3.82
CA VAL A 84 -6.86 3.55 -3.94
C VAL A 84 -5.94 3.02 -2.85
N VAL A 85 -4.83 3.71 -2.57
CA VAL A 85 -3.88 3.30 -1.53
C VAL A 85 -4.48 3.48 -0.14
N LYS A 86 -5.05 4.65 0.15
CA LYS A 86 -5.51 5.01 1.50
C LYS A 86 -6.81 4.31 1.91
N GLU A 87 -7.75 4.13 0.99
CA GLU A 87 -9.10 3.68 1.31
C GLU A 87 -9.42 2.27 0.80
N LYS A 88 -8.74 1.79 -0.26
CA LYS A 88 -8.97 0.43 -0.79
C LYS A 88 -7.91 -0.57 -0.34
N LEU A 89 -6.63 -0.22 -0.45
CA LEU A 89 -5.53 -1.11 -0.06
C LEU A 89 -5.26 -1.06 1.44
N PHE A 90 -5.14 0.12 2.03
CA PHE A 90 -4.78 0.25 3.45
C PHE A 90 -5.81 1.03 4.27
N PRO A 91 -7.11 0.65 4.25
CA PRO A 91 -8.18 1.40 4.93
C PRO A 91 -8.00 1.52 6.44
N LYS A 92 -7.19 0.65 7.05
CA LYS A 92 -6.92 0.65 8.50
C LYS A 92 -5.80 1.61 8.91
N LEU A 93 -5.05 2.16 7.94
CA LEU A 93 -3.93 3.04 8.25
C LEU A 93 -4.38 4.51 8.25
N PRO A 94 -3.89 5.31 9.22
CA PRO A 94 -4.11 6.74 9.18
C PRO A 94 -3.55 7.34 7.88
N GLY A 95 -4.34 8.17 7.19
CA GLY A 95 -3.92 8.78 5.93
C GLY A 95 -2.62 9.59 6.04
N ALA A 96 -2.34 10.17 7.21
CA ALA A 96 -1.09 10.89 7.49
C ALA A 96 0.14 9.98 7.57
N SER A 97 0.00 8.75 8.08
CA SER A 97 1.09 7.77 8.11
C SER A 97 1.42 7.27 6.70
N VAL A 98 0.40 7.11 5.84
CA VAL A 98 0.63 6.83 4.42
C VAL A 98 1.34 8.00 3.75
N ASP A 99 0.95 9.25 4.04
CA ASP A 99 1.63 10.44 3.52
C ASP A 99 3.10 10.51 3.95
N GLN A 100 3.42 10.11 5.18
CA GLN A 100 4.79 10.02 5.66
C GLN A 100 5.63 9.02 4.82
N VAL A 101 5.11 7.82 4.56
CA VAL A 101 5.80 6.83 3.70
C VAL A 101 6.05 7.39 2.30
N LEU A 102 5.07 8.10 1.72
CA LEU A 102 5.23 8.77 0.42
C LEU A 102 6.34 9.82 0.47
N GLN A 103 6.38 10.63 1.54
CA GLN A 103 7.39 11.67 1.72
C GLN A 103 8.80 11.09 1.88
N GLU A 104 8.96 10.03 2.67
CA GLU A 104 10.23 9.33 2.90
C GLU A 104 10.80 8.77 1.58
N HIS A 105 9.94 8.24 0.72
CA HIS A 105 10.29 7.74 -0.61
C HIS A 105 10.34 8.82 -1.69
N LYS A 106 10.19 10.10 -1.32
CA LYS A 106 10.17 11.25 -2.24
C LYS A 106 9.16 11.06 -3.38
N VAL A 107 8.02 10.46 -3.08
CA VAL A 107 6.95 10.19 -4.05
C VAL A 107 6.23 11.49 -4.37
N GLU A 108 6.34 11.90 -5.63
CA GLU A 108 5.63 13.07 -6.15
C GLU A 108 4.22 12.67 -6.61
N LEU A 109 3.20 13.06 -5.83
CA LEU A 109 1.82 12.95 -6.26
C LEU A 109 1.47 14.03 -7.28
N ARG A 110 0.95 13.62 -8.43
CA ARG A 110 0.61 14.54 -9.53
C ARG A 110 -0.84 15.02 -9.44
N PRO A 111 -1.12 16.29 -9.79
CA PRO A 111 -2.49 16.75 -9.91
C PRO A 111 -3.18 16.08 -11.10
N THR A 112 -4.50 15.94 -10.98
CA THR A 112 -5.41 15.51 -12.05
C THR A 112 -5.87 16.70 -12.88
N THR A 113 -6.09 16.48 -14.18
CA THR A 113 -6.86 17.41 -15.02
C THR A 113 -8.36 17.23 -14.78
N LEU A 114 -9.18 18.18 -15.23
CA LEU A 114 -10.64 18.06 -15.13
C LEU A 114 -11.21 16.84 -15.89
N SER A 115 -10.62 16.48 -17.03
CA SER A 115 -11.03 15.30 -17.79
C SER A 115 -10.69 14.00 -17.07
N GLU A 116 -9.51 13.93 -16.45
CA GLU A 116 -9.09 12.80 -15.65
C GLU A 116 -9.94 12.66 -14.38
N GLU A 117 -10.24 13.75 -13.68
CA GLU A 117 -11.15 13.71 -12.52
C GLU A 117 -12.53 13.18 -12.91
N ARG A 118 -13.08 13.65 -14.03
CA ARG A 118 -14.37 13.15 -14.54
C ARG A 118 -14.31 11.65 -14.81
N HIS A 119 -13.30 11.21 -15.55
CA HIS A 119 -13.09 9.79 -15.85
C HIS A 119 -12.97 8.93 -14.57
N LEU A 120 -12.18 9.38 -13.60
CA LEU A 120 -12.01 8.67 -12.33
C LEU A 120 -13.30 8.62 -11.51
N ARG A 121 -14.11 9.68 -11.52
CA ARG A 121 -15.42 9.71 -10.87
C ARG A 121 -16.39 8.71 -11.50
N ASP A 122 -16.35 8.54 -12.82
CA ASP A 122 -17.14 7.54 -13.52
C ASP A 122 -16.72 6.10 -13.15
N LEU A 123 -15.43 5.89 -12.88
CA LEU A 123 -14.84 4.64 -12.39
C LEU A 123 -14.96 4.47 -10.85
N GLU A 124 -16.15 4.72 -10.30
CA GLU A 124 -16.52 4.47 -8.90
C GLU A 124 -15.92 5.44 -7.84
N LEU A 125 -15.31 6.56 -8.23
CA LEU A 125 -14.73 7.54 -7.28
C LEU A 125 -15.56 8.83 -7.14
N LYS A 126 -16.89 8.74 -7.32
CA LYS A 126 -17.81 9.89 -7.44
C LYS A 126 -17.69 10.91 -6.31
N SER A 127 -17.57 10.46 -5.06
CA SER A 127 -17.52 11.30 -3.85
C SER A 127 -16.12 11.73 -3.41
N CYS A 128 -15.06 11.37 -4.15
CA CYS A 128 -13.70 11.70 -3.75
C CYS A 128 -13.41 13.21 -3.89
N THR A 129 -12.71 13.78 -2.91
CA THR A 129 -12.17 15.14 -3.04
C THR A 129 -11.03 15.16 -4.06
N SER A 130 -10.75 16.31 -4.70
CA SER A 130 -9.62 16.43 -5.64
C SER A 130 -8.27 16.08 -5.00
N ARG A 131 -8.13 16.26 -3.69
CA ARG A 131 -6.93 15.82 -2.94
C ARG A 131 -6.76 14.30 -2.99
N MET A 132 -7.86 13.55 -2.87
CA MET A 132 -7.88 12.08 -2.91
C MET A 132 -7.72 11.53 -4.34
N LEU A 133 -7.94 12.38 -5.35
CA LEU A 133 -7.74 12.05 -6.76
C LEU A 133 -6.31 12.28 -7.27
N LYS A 134 -5.43 12.88 -6.45
CA LYS A 134 -4.02 13.04 -6.81
C LYS A 134 -3.40 11.70 -7.24
N LEU A 135 -2.64 11.74 -8.32
CA LEU A 135 -2.15 10.58 -9.05
C LEU A 135 -0.81 10.10 -8.50
N LEU A 136 -0.76 8.81 -8.16
CA LEU A 136 0.44 8.05 -7.83
C LEU A 136 0.81 7.15 -9.02
N ALA A 137 2.06 7.16 -9.45
CA ALA A 137 2.49 6.23 -10.49
C ALA A 137 2.46 4.79 -9.96
N LEU A 138 1.94 3.85 -10.75
CA LEU A 138 1.85 2.44 -10.33
C LEU A 138 3.23 1.83 -10.00
N LYS A 139 4.27 2.28 -10.71
CA LYS A 139 5.67 1.96 -10.41
C LYS A 139 6.06 2.37 -9.00
N GLN A 140 5.74 3.59 -8.60
CA GLN A 140 6.03 4.08 -7.25
C GLN A 140 5.25 3.31 -6.20
N LEU A 141 3.99 2.92 -6.46
CA LEU A 141 3.24 2.05 -5.55
C LEU A 141 3.98 0.72 -5.31
N ARG A 142 4.50 0.09 -6.35
CA ARG A 142 5.30 -1.15 -6.22
C ARG A 142 6.51 -0.92 -5.33
N ASP A 143 7.24 0.17 -5.55
CA ASP A 143 8.48 0.48 -4.85
C ASP A 143 8.25 0.70 -3.34
N ILE A 144 7.16 1.39 -2.97
CA ILE A 144 6.83 1.70 -1.56
C ILE A 144 5.97 0.63 -0.87
N TYR A 145 5.49 -0.38 -1.61
CA TYR A 145 4.55 -1.37 -1.08
C TYR A 145 5.05 -2.10 0.18
N PRO A 146 6.33 -2.52 0.25
CA PRO A 146 6.85 -3.18 1.45
C PRO A 146 6.83 -2.26 2.69
N ASP A 147 7.03 -0.96 2.51
CA ASP A 147 7.01 0.02 3.60
C ASP A 147 5.59 0.29 4.09
N LEU A 148 4.60 0.28 3.19
CA LEU A 148 3.18 0.30 3.56
C LEU A 148 2.77 -0.97 4.34
N LEU A 149 3.27 -2.14 3.96
CA LEU A 149 3.06 -3.38 4.72
C LEU A 149 3.74 -3.36 6.08
N THR A 150 4.95 -2.79 6.16
CA THR A 150 5.66 -2.59 7.43
C THR A 150 4.86 -1.69 8.35
N LEU A 151 4.29 -0.60 7.82
CA LEU A 151 3.38 0.28 8.56
C LEU A 151 2.12 -0.47 9.02
N HIS A 152 1.52 -1.32 8.17
CA HIS A 152 0.38 -2.16 8.55
C HIS A 152 0.69 -3.16 9.67
N TRP A 153 1.86 -3.80 9.59
CA TRP A 153 2.32 -4.71 10.62
C TRP A 153 2.54 -3.96 11.96
N HIS A 154 3.24 -2.82 11.97
CA HIS A 154 3.39 -2.01 13.18
C HIS A 154 2.05 -1.50 13.74
N SER A 155 1.12 -1.11 12.87
CA SER A 155 -0.21 -0.71 13.32
C SER A 155 -0.94 -1.87 14.00
N SER A 156 -0.76 -3.10 13.50
CA SER A 156 -1.31 -4.30 14.13
C SER A 156 -0.65 -4.57 15.48
N ILE A 157 0.67 -4.36 15.62
CA ILE A 157 1.39 -4.47 16.91
C ILE A 157 0.83 -3.49 17.93
N ARG A 158 0.68 -2.22 17.56
CA ARG A 158 0.15 -1.20 18.47
C ARG A 158 -1.26 -1.54 18.94
N GLN A 159 -2.12 -2.02 18.03
CA GLN A 159 -3.46 -2.48 18.37
C GLN A 159 -3.46 -3.68 19.33
N GLN A 160 -2.49 -4.59 19.22
CA GLN A 160 -2.35 -5.74 20.11
C GLN A 160 -1.82 -5.36 21.49
N LEU A 161 -0.94 -4.36 21.58
CA LEU A 161 -0.27 -3.96 22.82
C LEU A 161 -1.06 -2.96 23.68
N GLY A 162 -2.07 -2.28 23.12
CA GLY A 162 -2.91 -1.29 23.82
C GLY A 162 -2.28 0.10 23.83
#